data_AF-A0A2V5HTE9-F1
#
_entry.id   AF-A0A2V5HTE9-F1
#
_cell.length_a   1.000
_cell.length_b   1.000
_cell.length_c   1.000
_cell.angle_alpha   90.00
_cell.angle_beta   90.00
_cell.angle_gamma   90.00
#
_symmetry.space_group_name_H-M   'P 1'
#
loop_
_entity.id
_entity.type
_entity.pdbx_description
1 polymer ?
#
loop_
_entity_poly.entity_id
_entity_poly.type
_entity_poly.pdbx_seq_one_letter_code
_entity_poly.pdbx_strand_id
1 'polypeptide(L)'
;MLCQLLNIAVCGISLRMIRLGLGRQVETVSPADLVSFLKLLWVVYFLVLGGTATARASALFFYARVLSQGPSRFRYALWVVHGLNIAWSISTILMIFLTCSPIEKNWMPDRPGTCIDTKSLWLGFGTPDLIIDVLVLLLPLPMLWKLHLRLMRRLLLAGVFTCGYV
;
A
#
# COMPACT_ATOMS: atom_id res chain seq x y z
N MET A 1 13.62 -2.05 8.38
CA MET A 1 13.94 -3.48 8.29
C MET A 1 12.70 -4.32 7.95
N LEU A 2 11.62 -4.28 8.73
CA LEU A 2 10.39 -5.06 8.44
C LEU A 2 9.78 -4.78 7.05
N CYS A 3 9.62 -3.52 6.67
CA CYS A 3 9.09 -3.12 5.35
C CYS A 3 9.94 -3.66 4.18
N GLN A 4 11.27 -3.70 4.32
CA GLN A 4 12.16 -4.24 3.27
C GLN A 4 11.96 -5.74 3.09
N LEU A 5 11.81 -6.49 4.18
CA LEU A 5 11.55 -7.93 4.13
C LEU A 5 10.21 -8.24 3.45
N LEU A 6 9.17 -7.46 3.75
CA LEU A 6 7.86 -7.60 3.11
C LEU A 6 7.94 -7.34 1.59
N ASN A 7 8.62 -6.27 1.18
CA ASN A 7 8.79 -5.96 -0.25
C ASN A 7 9.63 -7.01 -1.00
N ILE A 8 10.69 -7.54 -0.37
CA ILE A 8 11.49 -8.62 -0.95
C ILE A 8 10.62 -9.88 -1.13
N ALA A 9 9.77 -10.21 -0.16
CA ALA A 9 8.84 -11.33 -0.26
C ALA A 9 7.84 -11.13 -1.41
N VAL A 10 7.29 -9.93 -1.57
CA VAL A 10 6.39 -9.58 -2.69
C VAL A 10 7.09 -9.76 -4.04
N CYS A 11 8.32 -9.27 -4.18
CA CYS A 11 9.10 -9.45 -5.41
C CYS A 11 9.33 -10.94 -5.72
N GLY A 12 9.70 -11.75 -4.72
CA GLY A 12 9.89 -13.18 -4.89
C GLY A 12 8.62 -13.92 -5.34
N ILE A 13 7.48 -13.60 -4.75
CA ILE A 13 6.19 -14.18 -5.14
C ILE A 13 5.78 -13.72 -6.54
N SER A 14 6.01 -12.45 -6.89
CA SER A 14 5.70 -11.91 -8.21
C SER A 14 6.50 -12.62 -9.31
N LEU A 15 7.78 -12.91 -9.08
CA LEU A 15 8.60 -13.73 -10.00
C LEU A 15 8.04 -15.14 -10.18
N ARG A 16 7.48 -15.74 -9.11
CA ARG A 16 6.79 -17.03 -9.21
C ARG A 16 5.50 -16.93 -10.02
N MET A 17 4.74 -15.85 -9.87
CA MET A 17 3.51 -15.60 -10.62
C MET A 17 3.76 -15.45 -12.13
N ILE A 18 4.90 -14.89 -12.54
CA ILE A 18 5.33 -14.85 -13.95
C ILE A 18 5.39 -16.26 -14.54
N ARG A 19 5.93 -17.23 -13.80
CA ARG A 19 5.99 -18.63 -14.26
C ARG A 19 4.63 -19.32 -14.33
N LEU A 20 3.64 -18.80 -13.61
CA LEU A 20 2.27 -19.30 -13.59
C LEU A 20 1.38 -18.62 -14.65
N GLY A 21 1.94 -17.77 -15.51
CA GLY A 21 1.22 -17.15 -16.61
C GLY A 21 0.81 -15.69 -16.41
N LEU A 22 1.37 -14.98 -15.41
CA LEU A 22 1.19 -13.52 -15.32
C LEU A 22 1.56 -12.85 -16.65
N GLY A 23 0.61 -12.13 -17.24
CA GLY A 23 0.78 -11.45 -18.54
C GLY A 23 0.33 -12.26 -19.77
N ARG A 24 -0.12 -13.52 -19.61
CA ARG A 24 -0.73 -14.32 -20.69
C ARG A 24 -2.25 -14.17 -20.67
N GLN A 25 -2.90 -14.34 -21.83
CA GLN A 25 -4.36 -14.33 -21.92
C GLN A 25 -4.93 -15.51 -21.10
N VAL A 26 -5.99 -15.24 -20.33
CA VAL A 26 -6.57 -16.20 -19.37
C VAL A 26 -6.92 -17.55 -20.03
N GLU A 27 -7.36 -17.52 -21.28
CA GLU A 27 -7.72 -18.71 -22.07
C GLU A 27 -6.54 -19.64 -22.36
N THR A 28 -5.30 -19.14 -22.29
CA THR A 28 -4.08 -19.91 -22.59
C THR A 28 -3.44 -20.54 -21.35
N VAL A 29 -4.01 -20.30 -20.16
CA VAL A 29 -3.46 -20.76 -18.88
C VAL A 29 -4.22 -21.98 -18.40
N SER A 30 -3.51 -23.00 -17.92
CA SER A 30 -4.12 -24.19 -17.33
C SER A 30 -4.99 -23.81 -16.13
N PRO A 31 -6.18 -24.41 -15.94
CA PRO A 31 -7.04 -24.13 -14.79
C PRO A 31 -6.33 -24.31 -13.44
N ALA A 32 -5.42 -25.30 -13.33
CA ALA A 32 -4.66 -25.55 -12.10
C ALA A 32 -3.64 -24.44 -11.81
N ASP A 33 -3.00 -23.90 -12.85
CA ASP A 33 -2.06 -22.79 -12.72
C ASP A 33 -2.80 -21.49 -12.39
N LEU A 34 -4.00 -21.30 -12.94
CA LEU A 34 -4.86 -20.15 -12.64
C LEU A 34 -5.27 -20.13 -11.16
N VAL A 35 -5.71 -21.27 -10.60
CA VAL A 35 -6.05 -21.36 -9.16
C VAL A 35 -4.83 -21.05 -8.29
N SER A 36 -3.65 -21.57 -8.65
CA SER A 36 -2.41 -21.32 -7.92
C SER A 36 -2.01 -19.84 -7.98
N PHE A 37 -2.17 -19.23 -9.16
CA PHE A 37 -1.94 -17.81 -9.38
C PHE A 37 -2.87 -16.94 -8.53
N LEU A 38 -4.18 -17.22 -8.51
CA LEU A 38 -5.16 -16.46 -7.74
C LEU A 38 -4.91 -16.55 -6.22
N LYS A 39 -4.50 -17.73 -5.72
CA LYS A 39 -4.07 -17.87 -4.31
C LYS A 39 -2.86 -17.00 -3.98
N LEU A 40 -1.84 -17.02 -4.84
CA LEU A 40 -0.65 -16.18 -4.64
C LEU A 40 -0.98 -14.70 -4.73
N LEU A 41 -1.86 -14.29 -5.66
CA LEU A 41 -2.34 -12.93 -5.78
C LEU A 41 -3.02 -12.46 -4.49
N TRP A 42 -3.86 -13.31 -3.89
CA TRP A 42 -4.51 -13.00 -2.62
C TRP A 42 -3.51 -12.80 -1.48
N VAL A 43 -2.48 -13.64 -1.38
CA VAL A 43 -1.39 -13.48 -0.40
C VAL A 43 -0.60 -12.19 -0.64
N VAL A 44 -0.30 -11.87 -1.90
CA VAL A 44 0.43 -10.65 -2.28
C VAL A 44 -0.34 -9.40 -1.83
N TYR A 45 -1.67 -9.36 -1.96
CA TYR A 45 -2.45 -8.21 -1.50
C TYR A 45 -2.22 -7.90 -0.01
N PHE A 46 -2.18 -8.91 0.86
CA PHE A 46 -1.89 -8.70 2.29
C PHE A 46 -0.45 -8.25 2.54
N LEU A 47 0.51 -8.81 1.81
CA LEU A 47 1.92 -8.44 1.95
C LEU A 47 2.18 -7.00 1.52
N VAL A 48 1.58 -6.58 0.40
CA VAL A 48 1.65 -5.20 -0.10
C VAL A 48 1.00 -4.25 0.90
N LEU A 49 -0.19 -4.58 1.41
CA LEU A 49 -0.87 -3.78 2.43
C LEU A 49 -0.01 -3.59 3.69
N GLY A 50 0.58 -4.67 4.20
CA GLY A 50 1.48 -4.59 5.35
C GLY A 50 2.74 -3.78 5.05
N GLY A 51 3.27 -3.91 3.83
CA GLY A 51 4.43 -3.15 3.36
C GLY A 51 4.15 -1.64 3.32
N THR A 52 3.05 -1.23 2.69
CA THR A 52 2.68 0.19 2.56
C THR A 52 2.31 0.81 3.92
N ALA A 53 1.51 0.10 4.74
CA ALA A 53 1.12 0.58 6.06
C ALA A 53 2.34 0.80 6.98
N THR A 54 3.30 -0.13 6.97
CA THR A 54 4.54 -0.01 7.77
C THR A 54 5.50 1.05 7.22
N ALA A 55 5.55 1.24 5.89
CA ALA A 55 6.32 2.32 5.26
C ALA A 55 5.80 3.70 5.68
N ARG A 56 4.49 3.93 5.55
CA ARG A 56 3.81 5.17 5.98
C ARG A 56 4.01 5.43 7.47
N ALA A 57 3.85 4.40 8.31
CA ALA A 57 4.11 4.51 9.75
C ALA A 57 5.56 4.91 10.05
N SER A 58 6.54 4.30 9.38
CA SER A 58 7.96 4.63 9.54
C SER A 58 8.26 6.08 9.15
N ALA A 59 7.67 6.58 8.06
CA ALA A 59 7.82 7.97 7.64
C ALA A 59 7.21 8.94 8.68
N LEU A 60 6.00 8.66 9.16
CA LEU A 60 5.35 9.45 10.19
C LEU A 60 6.15 9.48 11.51
N PHE A 61 6.70 8.35 11.95
CA PHE A 61 7.58 8.31 13.13
C PHE A 61 8.87 9.11 12.92
N PHE A 62 9.46 9.05 11.72
CA PHE A 62 10.60 9.86 11.37
C PHE A 62 10.28 11.36 11.45
N TYR A 63 9.12 11.78 10.92
CA TYR A 63 8.66 13.17 11.02
C TYR A 63 8.41 13.58 12.47
N ALA A 64 7.82 12.72 13.29
CA ALA A 64 7.58 12.99 14.70
C ALA A 64 8.89 13.20 15.47
N ARG A 65 9.96 12.46 15.13
CA ARG A 65 11.29 12.61 15.74
C ARG A 65 12.00 13.88 15.27
N VAL A 66 12.08 14.10 13.96
CA VAL A 66 12.85 15.21 13.36
C VAL A 66 12.17 16.57 13.59
N LEU A 67 10.84 16.62 13.53
CA LEU A 67 10.04 17.84 13.66
C LEU A 67 9.36 17.93 15.04
N SER A 68 9.92 17.25 16.05
CA SER A 68 9.41 17.20 17.42
C SER A 68 9.27 18.58 18.09
N GLN A 69 10.07 19.56 17.67
CA GLN A 69 10.07 20.95 18.15
C GLN A 69 9.07 21.85 17.41
N GLY A 70 8.21 21.28 16.55
CA GLY A 70 7.25 22.03 15.76
C GLY A 70 5.99 22.49 16.50
N PRO A 71 5.15 23.32 15.85
CA PRO A 71 3.89 23.78 16.42
C PRO A 71 2.98 22.61 16.83
N SER A 72 2.21 22.76 17.91
CA SER A 72 1.28 21.73 18.39
C SER A 72 0.29 21.25 17.32
N ARG A 73 -0.08 22.13 16.37
CA ARG A 73 -0.92 21.80 15.21
C ARG A 73 -0.31 20.72 14.31
N PHE A 74 1.01 20.73 14.13
CA PHE A 74 1.73 19.73 13.33
C PHE A 74 1.67 18.35 13.99
N ARG A 75 1.86 18.30 15.32
CA ARG A 75 1.78 17.04 16.09
C ARG A 75 0.38 16.45 16.02
N TYR A 76 -0.66 17.29 16.11
CA TYR A 76 -2.05 16.83 15.94
C TYR A 76 -2.29 16.26 14.54
N ALA A 77 -1.90 16.99 13.48
CA ALA A 77 -2.02 16.50 12.10
C ALA A 77 -1.30 15.17 11.88
N LEU A 78 -0.09 15.01 12.45
CA LEU A 78 0.69 13.78 12.35
C LEU A 78 -0.04 12.58 12.96
N TRP A 79 -0.61 12.73 14.16
CA TRP A 79 -1.38 11.66 14.80
C TRP A 79 -2.69 11.36 14.08
N VAL A 80 -3.36 12.37 13.52
CA VAL A 80 -4.56 12.18 12.70
C VAL A 80 -4.22 11.35 11.45
N VAL A 81 -3.18 11.70 10.71
CA VAL A 81 -2.75 10.93 9.52
C VAL A 81 -2.30 9.52 9.89
N HIS A 82 -1.64 9.36 11.04
CA HIS A 82 -1.30 8.02 11.54
C HIS A 82 -2.54 7.18 11.87
N GLY A 83 -3.54 7.77 12.51
CA GLY A 83 -4.83 7.13 12.78
C GLY A 83 -5.56 6.74 11.49
N LEU A 84 -5.58 7.62 10.49
CA LEU A 84 -6.15 7.33 9.17
C LEU A 84 -5.44 6.14 8.50
N ASN A 85 -4.11 6.07 8.55
CA ASN A 85 -3.35 4.94 8.01
C ASN A 85 -3.73 3.61 8.69
N ILE A 86 -3.89 3.60 10.02
CA ILE A 86 -4.30 2.38 10.75
C ILE A 86 -5.74 2.00 10.40
N ALA A 87 -6.66 2.97 10.44
CA ALA A 87 -8.06 2.73 10.12
C ALA A 87 -8.23 2.18 8.70
N TRP A 88 -7.54 2.78 7.73
CA TRP A 88 -7.53 2.32 6.34
C TRP A 88 -6.96 0.91 6.18
N SER A 89 -5.88 0.59 6.90
CA SER A 89 -5.31 -0.75 6.89
C SER A 89 -6.31 -1.80 7.36
N ILE A 90 -7.04 -1.52 8.45
CA ILE A 90 -8.08 -2.41 8.98
C ILE A 90 -9.23 -2.56 7.99
N SER A 91 -9.73 -1.45 7.44
CA SER A 91 -10.79 -1.46 6.43
C SER A 91 -10.40 -2.29 5.20
N THR A 92 -9.17 -2.15 4.73
CA THR A 92 -8.67 -2.88 3.56
C THR A 92 -8.57 -4.38 3.82
N ILE A 93 -8.09 -4.78 5.01
CA ILE A 93 -8.10 -6.19 5.43
C ILE A 93 -9.52 -6.76 5.34
N LEU A 94 -10.50 -6.08 5.95
CA LEU A 94 -11.89 -6.51 5.95
C LEU A 94 -12.47 -6.58 4.53
N MET A 95 -12.17 -5.60 3.68
CA MET A 95 -12.63 -5.62 2.28
C MET A 95 -12.04 -6.80 1.51
N ILE A 96 -10.75 -7.13 1.68
CA ILE A 96 -10.13 -8.29 1.01
C ILE A 96 -10.79 -9.61 1.46
N PHE A 97 -11.15 -9.72 2.74
CA PHE A 97 -11.89 -10.89 3.25
C PHE A 97 -13.33 -10.96 2.72
N LEU A 98 -13.99 -9.80 2.56
CA LEU A 98 -15.40 -9.69 2.15
C LEU A 98 -15.59 -9.47 0.64
N THR A 99 -14.52 -9.51 -0.15
CA THR A 99 -14.55 -9.24 -1.60
C THR A 99 -15.40 -10.25 -2.36
N CYS A 100 -15.44 -11.51 -1.90
CA CYS A 100 -16.24 -12.58 -2.46
C CYS A 100 -17.03 -13.31 -1.36
N SER A 101 -18.25 -13.70 -1.68
CA SER A 101 -19.09 -14.57 -0.85
C SER A 101 -19.51 -15.79 -1.68
N PRO A 102 -19.02 -17.01 -1.38
CA PRO A 102 -18.05 -17.37 -0.32
C PRO A 102 -16.61 -16.97 -0.67
N ILE A 103 -15.74 -16.85 0.34
CA ILE A 103 -14.34 -16.39 0.17
C ILE A 103 -13.52 -17.30 -0.76
N GLU A 104 -13.87 -18.58 -0.82
CA GLU A 104 -13.23 -19.59 -1.66
C GLU A 104 -13.35 -19.27 -3.16
N LYS A 105 -14.38 -18.51 -3.54
CA LYS A 105 -14.59 -18.06 -4.91
C LYS A 105 -13.47 -17.15 -5.41
N ASN A 106 -12.69 -16.56 -4.50
CA ASN A 106 -11.56 -15.70 -4.85
C ASN A 106 -10.42 -16.47 -5.58
N TRP A 107 -10.29 -17.77 -5.33
CA TRP A 107 -9.33 -18.63 -6.04
C TRP A 107 -9.96 -19.82 -6.77
N MET A 108 -11.28 -20.03 -6.64
CA MET A 108 -12.03 -21.05 -7.38
C MET A 108 -13.19 -20.37 -8.14
N PRO A 109 -12.94 -19.86 -9.37
CA PRO A 109 -13.94 -19.10 -10.12
C PRO A 109 -15.22 -19.90 -10.44
N ASP A 110 -15.10 -21.23 -10.56
CA ASP A 110 -16.20 -22.13 -10.89
C ASP A 110 -17.22 -22.33 -9.74
N ARG A 111 -16.90 -21.87 -8.52
CA ARG A 111 -17.80 -22.01 -7.37
C ARG A 111 -18.98 -21.03 -7.46
N PRO A 112 -20.19 -21.45 -7.06
CA PRO A 112 -21.34 -20.55 -6.97
C PRO A 112 -21.08 -19.48 -5.90
N GLY A 113 -21.51 -18.25 -6.18
CA GLY A 113 -21.29 -17.10 -5.30
C GLY A 113 -21.20 -15.79 -6.06
N THR A 114 -21.04 -14.70 -5.32
CA THR A 114 -20.91 -13.34 -5.87
C THR A 114 -19.58 -12.73 -5.43
N CYS A 115 -18.96 -11.96 -6.31
CA CYS A 115 -17.78 -11.18 -6.02
C CYS A 115 -18.03 -9.74 -6.45
N ILE A 116 -17.39 -8.80 -5.76
CA ILE A 116 -17.42 -7.39 -6.15
C ILE A 116 -16.68 -7.25 -7.49
N ASP A 117 -17.20 -6.39 -8.37
CA ASP A 117 -16.56 -6.10 -9.65
C ASP A 117 -15.12 -5.60 -9.46
N THR A 118 -14.21 -6.12 -10.27
CA THR A 118 -12.78 -5.83 -10.16
C THR A 118 -12.52 -4.34 -10.30
N LYS A 119 -13.20 -3.62 -11.19
CA LYS A 119 -12.99 -2.17 -11.36
C LYS A 119 -13.41 -1.38 -10.12
N SER A 120 -14.53 -1.76 -9.53
CA SER A 120 -15.04 -1.15 -8.30
C SER A 120 -14.09 -1.37 -7.12
N LEU A 121 -13.51 -2.57 -7.01
CA LEU A 121 -12.46 -2.86 -6.03
C LEU A 121 -11.21 -2.01 -6.27
N TRP A 122 -10.70 -1.95 -7.50
CA TRP A 122 -9.51 -1.16 -7.81
C TRP A 122 -9.69 0.33 -7.52
N LEU A 123 -10.83 0.91 -7.87
CA LEU A 123 -11.14 2.31 -7.57
C LEU A 123 -11.31 2.52 -6.06
N GLY A 124 -12.00 1.61 -5.38
CA GLY A 124 -12.24 1.64 -3.95
C GLY A 124 -10.96 1.50 -3.12
N PHE A 125 -10.01 0.67 -3.55
CA PHE A 125 -8.71 0.54 -2.89
C PHE A 125 -7.74 1.65 -3.30
N GLY A 126 -7.60 1.90 -4.60
CA GLY A 126 -6.56 2.79 -5.11
C GLY A 126 -6.77 4.26 -4.73
N THR A 127 -8.02 4.72 -4.69
CA THR A 127 -8.32 6.15 -4.44
C THR A 127 -7.97 6.57 -3.01
N PRO A 128 -8.45 5.88 -1.95
CA PRO A 128 -8.13 6.28 -0.58
C PRO A 128 -6.68 6.01 -0.21
N ASP A 129 -6.08 4.96 -0.78
CA ASP A 129 -4.67 4.64 -0.57
C ASP A 129 -3.77 5.76 -1.11
N LEU A 130 -4.04 6.25 -2.33
CA LEU A 130 -3.35 7.40 -2.92
C LEU A 130 -3.54 8.68 -2.08
N ILE A 131 -4.75 8.93 -1.57
CA ILE A 131 -5.01 10.10 -0.72
C ILE A 131 -4.13 10.06 0.54
N ILE A 132 -4.00 8.90 1.19
CA ILE A 132 -3.16 8.76 2.38
C ILE A 132 -1.69 8.98 2.04
N ASP A 133 -1.19 8.46 0.91
CA ASP A 133 0.18 8.72 0.47
C ASP A 133 0.45 10.20 0.27
N VAL A 134 -0.44 10.91 -0.41
CA VAL A 134 -0.33 12.36 -0.62
C VAL A 134 -0.36 13.10 0.71
N LEU A 135 -1.22 12.71 1.66
CA LEU A 135 -1.26 13.33 2.99
C LEU A 135 0.04 13.16 3.76
N VAL A 136 0.61 11.95 3.78
CA VAL A 136 1.90 11.66 4.42
C VAL A 136 3.02 12.48 3.76
N LEU A 137 3.01 12.58 2.43
CA LEU A 137 3.99 13.32 1.63
C LEU A 137 3.95 14.83 1.89
N LEU A 138 2.76 15.41 1.94
CA LEU A 138 2.57 16.85 2.10
C LEU A 138 2.80 17.31 3.54
N LEU A 139 2.63 16.42 4.53
CA LEU A 139 2.70 16.75 5.96
C LEU A 139 3.98 17.54 6.38
N PRO A 140 5.21 17.18 5.97
CA PRO A 140 6.41 17.93 6.35
C PRO A 140 6.63 19.21 5.53
N LEU A 141 6.03 19.38 4.34
CA LEU A 141 6.34 20.50 3.45
C LEU A 141 6.08 21.89 4.06
N PRO A 142 4.93 22.17 4.71
CA PRO A 142 4.68 23.47 5.33
C PRO A 142 5.68 23.81 6.44
N MET A 143 6.15 22.79 7.17
CA MET A 143 7.15 22.96 8.24
C MET A 143 8.54 23.24 7.66
N LEU A 144 8.90 22.56 6.57
CA LEU A 144 10.17 22.76 5.86
C LEU A 144 10.28 24.14 5.22
N TRP A 145 9.16 24.73 4.79
CA TRP A 145 9.17 26.09 4.21
C TRP A 145 9.43 27.18 5.25
N LYS A 146 9.11 26.92 6.52
CA LYS A 146 9.37 27.86 7.63
C LYS A 146 10.76 27.71 8.24
N LEU A 147 11.41 26.57 8.03
CA LEU A 147 12.74 26.30 8.55
C LEU A 147 13.77 26.75 7.50
N HIS A 148 14.66 27.68 7.86
CA HIS A 148 15.78 28.15 7.04
C HIS A 148 16.83 27.03 6.79
N LEU A 149 16.42 25.94 6.13
CA LEU A 149 17.29 24.84 5.77
C LEU A 149 18.12 25.24 4.54
N ARG A 150 19.44 24.99 4.62
CA ARG A 150 20.34 25.11 3.46
C ARG A 150 19.78 24.32 2.28
N LEU A 151 19.80 24.94 1.09
CA LEU A 151 19.20 24.46 -0.17
C LEU A 151 19.43 22.97 -0.45
N MET A 152 20.61 22.44 -0.10
CA MET A 152 20.97 21.02 -0.24
C MET A 152 20.05 20.06 0.54
N ARG A 153 19.60 20.40 1.76
CA ARG A 153 18.65 19.56 2.51
C ARG A 153 17.25 19.61 1.88
N ARG A 154 16.88 20.75 1.30
CA ARG A 154 15.61 20.93 0.57
C ARG A 154 15.59 20.11 -0.72
N LEU A 155 16.70 20.07 -1.45
CA LEU A 155 16.89 19.25 -2.65
C LEU A 155 16.95 17.75 -2.34
N LEU A 156 17.64 17.33 -1.27
CA LEU A 156 17.63 15.92 -0.84
C LEU A 156 16.23 15.45 -0.45
N LEU A 157 15.47 16.27 0.28
CA LEU A 157 14.08 15.97 0.61
C LEU A 157 13.21 15.90 -0.64
N ALA A 158 13.29 16.89 -1.54
CA ALA A 158 12.57 16.85 -2.82
C ALA A 158 12.97 15.64 -3.69
N GLY A 159 14.24 15.25 -3.67
CA GLY A 159 14.77 14.07 -4.37
C GLY A 159 14.25 12.76 -3.79
N VAL A 160 14.22 12.60 -2.47
CA VAL A 160 13.62 11.43 -1.81
C VAL A 160 12.11 11.37 -2.08
N PHE A 161 11.43 12.53 -2.09
CA PHE A 161 10.00 12.61 -2.35
C PHE A 161 9.62 12.32 -3.80
N THR A 162 10.45 12.70 -4.76
CA THR A 162 10.24 12.36 -6.17
C THR A 162 10.65 10.92 -6.49
N CYS A 163 11.74 10.43 -5.89
CA CYS A 163 12.22 9.06 -6.09
C CYS A 163 11.33 8.02 -5.38
N GLY A 164 10.68 8.37 -4.26
CA GLY A 164 9.75 7.46 -3.57
C GLY A 164 8.36 7.36 -4.21
N TYR A 165 8.03 8.23 -5.18
CA TYR A 165 6.76 8.22 -5.90
C TYR A 165 6.86 7.50 -7.27
N VAL A 166 8.07 7.17 -7.72
CA VAL A 166 8.36 6.49 -9.01
C VAL A 166 8.73 5.03 -8.77
#